data_AF-A0AAE0V8C6-F1
#
_entry.id   AF-A0AAE0V8C6-F1
#
_cell.length_a   1.000
_cell.length_b   1.000
_cell.length_c   1.000
_cell.angle_alpha   90.00
_cell.angle_beta   90.00
_cell.angle_gamma   90.00
#
_symmetry.space_group_name_H-M   'P 1'
#
loop_
_entity.id
_entity.type
_entity.pdbx_description
1 polymer ?
#
loop_
_entity_poly.entity_id
_entity_poly.type
_entity_poly.pdbx_seq_one_letter_code
_entity_poly.pdbx_strand_id
1 'polypeptide(L)'
;MCVCVCACVCQVGQVNPTVKLNVVTLNGSSPTIELLPPSSLEKSEYYISMVRWVTEERVTVRWLNRAQNTSILTLCYTHTGKCERQSDGEVSVRHLTSGNWEVTKILAYDESLNAVYYISTEDGVSQRHLYRVRTVDLLHRECLTCSLFKPHCSYYDAMLSPDLQSVLLRCAGPGIPKTTVHQIANISSYMTVDSGLEFKDLLRQKNIPHREIRIISSNNHELLIIVHYVITNQYHINNNIFAYGGFLSSLLLLSHNSPFHCGVAMAPVSDWRLYGTTEAITVQ
;
A
#
# COMPACT_ATOMS: atom_id res chain seq x y z
N MET A 1 -5.10 32.72 -16.76
CA MET A 1 -5.87 32.73 -15.50
C MET A 1 -5.26 31.67 -14.59
N CYS A 2 -4.49 32.06 -13.58
CA CYS A 2 -4.05 31.14 -12.54
C CYS A 2 -5.17 31.04 -11.50
N VAL A 3 -5.80 29.88 -11.41
CA VAL A 3 -6.68 29.56 -10.28
C VAL A 3 -5.75 29.25 -9.10
N CYS A 4 -5.61 30.19 -8.17
CA CYS A 4 -4.99 29.90 -6.88
C CYS A 4 -6.01 29.14 -6.03
N VAL A 5 -5.77 27.85 -5.82
CA VAL A 5 -6.47 27.09 -4.77
C VAL A 5 -5.72 27.36 -3.47
N CYS A 6 -6.30 28.14 -2.57
CA CYS A 6 -5.84 28.16 -1.17
C CYS A 6 -6.20 26.82 -0.53
N ALA A 7 -5.21 25.94 -0.36
CA ALA A 7 -5.35 24.74 0.45
C ALA A 7 -4.85 25.01 1.87
N CYS A 8 -5.63 24.65 2.89
CA CYS A 8 -5.15 24.63 4.27
C CYS A 8 -4.15 23.47 4.44
N VAL A 9 -2.86 23.78 4.40
CA VAL A 9 -1.79 22.80 4.67
C VAL A 9 -1.26 23.04 6.08
N CYS A 10 -1.44 22.06 6.96
CA CYS A 10 -0.87 22.11 8.31
C CYS A 10 0.62 21.73 8.24
N GLN A 11 1.49 22.69 8.55
CA GLN A 11 2.93 22.47 8.62
C GLN A 11 3.34 21.87 9.98
N VAL A 12 4.56 21.34 10.05
CA VAL A 12 5.09 20.74 11.29
C VAL A 12 4.98 21.70 12.47
N GLY A 13 4.35 21.24 13.55
CA GLY A 13 4.15 22.02 14.78
C GLY A 13 2.90 22.92 14.79
N GLN A 14 2.19 23.06 13.67
CA GLN A 14 0.94 23.83 13.60
C GLN A 14 -0.24 23.06 14.24
N VAL A 15 -1.33 23.78 14.51
CA VAL A 15 -2.59 23.18 15.00
C VAL A 15 -3.19 22.33 13.88
N ASN A 16 -3.50 21.07 14.19
CA ASN A 16 -4.11 20.15 13.22
C ASN A 16 -5.63 20.36 13.11
N PRO A 17 -6.25 19.95 11.99
CA PRO A 17 -7.70 19.98 11.87
C PRO A 17 -8.34 19.04 12.89
N THR A 18 -9.42 19.52 13.52
CA THR A 18 -10.25 18.67 14.38
C THR A 18 -11.18 17.84 13.52
N VAL A 19 -11.20 16.52 13.73
CA VAL A 19 -12.02 15.58 12.96
C VAL A 19 -13.09 14.93 13.83
N LYS A 20 -14.30 14.84 13.28
CA LYS A 20 -15.45 14.13 13.86
C LYS A 20 -15.96 13.12 12.85
N LEU A 21 -16.32 11.92 13.31
CA LEU A 21 -16.85 10.87 12.47
C LEU A 21 -18.33 10.71 12.74
N ASN A 22 -19.15 10.84 11.70
CA ASN A 22 -20.60 10.79 11.79
C ASN A 22 -21.15 9.68 10.90
N VAL A 23 -22.20 9.01 11.37
CA VAL A 23 -23.01 8.06 10.60
C VAL A 23 -24.38 8.67 10.34
N VAL A 24 -24.82 8.56 9.09
CA VAL A 24 -26.11 9.08 8.61
C VAL A 24 -26.89 7.98 7.93
N THR A 25 -28.19 7.91 8.19
CA THR A 25 -29.11 7.09 7.41
C THR A 25 -29.47 7.81 6.11
N LEU A 26 -29.29 7.17 4.96
CA LEU A 26 -29.53 7.77 3.64
C LEU A 26 -30.99 8.16 3.41
N ASN A 27 -31.93 7.46 4.06
CA ASN A 27 -33.36 7.74 3.95
C ASN A 27 -33.80 8.95 4.81
N GLY A 28 -32.88 9.57 5.56
CA GLY A 28 -33.15 10.73 6.41
C GLY A 28 -34.04 10.45 7.63
N SER A 29 -34.35 9.18 7.90
CA SER A 29 -35.31 8.77 8.94
C SER A 29 -34.74 8.82 10.36
N SER A 30 -33.41 8.83 10.51
CA SER A 30 -32.74 8.82 11.79
C SER A 30 -31.79 10.01 11.95
N PRO A 31 -31.58 10.50 13.18
CA PRO A 31 -30.61 11.56 13.43
C PRO A 31 -29.20 11.12 13.05
N THR A 32 -28.35 12.10 12.75
CA THR A 32 -26.91 11.86 12.58
C THR A 32 -26.29 11.45 13.91
N ILE A 33 -25.51 10.37 13.91
CA ILE A 33 -24.88 9.82 15.11
C ILE A 33 -23.37 10.01 15.02
N GLU A 34 -22.78 10.68 16.01
CA GLU A 34 -21.32 10.85 16.12
C GLU A 34 -20.70 9.59 16.73
N LEU A 35 -19.67 9.02 16.08
CA LEU A 35 -18.87 7.93 16.61
C LEU A 35 -17.78 8.50 17.51
N LEU A 36 -17.84 8.20 18.80
CA LEU A 36 -16.97 8.82 19.79
C LEU A 36 -15.55 8.21 19.78
N PRO A 37 -14.49 9.02 19.92
CA PRO A 37 -13.14 8.51 20.09
C PRO A 37 -13.01 7.74 21.43
N PRO A 38 -12.01 6.86 21.56
CA PRO A 38 -11.73 6.21 22.84
C PRO A 38 -11.37 7.24 23.91
N SER A 39 -11.75 6.99 25.17
CA SER A 39 -11.59 7.93 26.30
C SER A 39 -10.17 8.44 26.51
N SER A 40 -9.15 7.66 26.15
CA SER A 40 -7.74 8.08 26.18
C SER A 40 -7.39 9.20 25.20
N LEU A 41 -8.20 9.41 24.16
CA LEU A 41 -7.98 10.39 23.10
C LEU A 41 -8.99 11.55 23.12
N GLU A 42 -10.03 11.52 23.98
CA GLU A 42 -11.07 12.56 24.04
C GLU A 42 -10.53 14.00 24.23
N LYS A 43 -9.42 14.14 24.96
CA LYS A 43 -8.80 15.44 25.27
C LYS A 43 -7.46 15.64 24.55
N SER A 44 -7.15 14.81 23.57
CA SER A 44 -5.87 14.85 22.83
C SER A 44 -6.12 15.02 21.34
N GLU A 45 -5.12 15.51 20.62
CA GLU A 45 -5.16 15.50 19.16
C GLU A 45 -4.93 14.08 18.63
N TYR A 46 -5.75 13.69 17.66
CA TYR A 46 -5.73 12.39 17.02
C TYR A 46 -6.06 12.51 15.53
N TYR A 47 -5.76 11.43 14.80
CA TYR A 47 -6.16 11.22 13.43
C TYR A 47 -7.04 9.97 13.34
N ILE A 48 -7.95 9.95 12.37
CA ILE A 48 -8.69 8.75 11.99
C ILE A 48 -8.00 8.21 10.74
N SER A 49 -7.28 7.09 10.87
CA SER A 49 -6.47 6.58 9.75
C SER A 49 -7.16 5.52 8.91
N MET A 50 -8.27 4.96 9.41
CA MET A 50 -9.07 3.96 8.71
C MET A 50 -10.49 3.92 9.29
N VAL A 51 -11.47 3.80 8.39
CA VAL A 51 -12.87 3.52 8.72
C VAL A 51 -13.30 2.39 7.78
N ARG A 52 -13.85 1.31 8.32
CA ARG A 52 -14.32 0.17 7.52
C ARG A 52 -15.59 -0.44 8.10
N TRP A 53 -16.59 -0.64 7.26
CA TRP A 53 -17.80 -1.37 7.61
C TRP A 53 -17.49 -2.85 7.86
N VAL A 54 -18.02 -3.39 8.96
CA VAL A 54 -17.98 -4.82 9.29
C VAL A 54 -19.34 -5.45 8.99
N THR A 55 -20.40 -4.80 9.43
CA THR A 55 -21.80 -5.12 9.12
C THR A 55 -22.57 -3.81 8.95
N GLU A 56 -23.84 -3.85 8.54
CA GLU A 56 -24.70 -2.65 8.46
C GLU A 56 -24.84 -1.90 9.81
N GLU A 57 -24.56 -2.56 10.93
CA GLU A 57 -24.69 -1.99 12.27
C GLU A 57 -23.35 -1.70 12.96
N ARG A 58 -22.23 -2.12 12.35
CA ARG A 58 -20.91 -2.11 13.01
C ARG A 58 -19.83 -1.59 12.08
N VAL A 59 -19.06 -0.63 12.58
CA VAL A 59 -17.95 0.01 11.87
C VAL A 59 -16.68 -0.16 12.69
N THR A 60 -15.59 -0.57 12.07
CA THR A 60 -14.26 -0.53 12.67
C THR A 60 -13.59 0.80 12.37
N VAL A 61 -13.03 1.43 13.40
CA VAL A 61 -12.33 2.72 13.29
C VAL A 61 -10.93 2.58 13.87
N ARG A 62 -9.92 3.04 13.14
CA ARG A 62 -8.53 3.15 13.62
C ARG A 62 -8.19 4.59 13.96
N TRP A 63 -7.82 4.81 15.21
CA TRP A 63 -7.40 6.09 15.75
C TRP A 63 -5.89 6.09 15.94
N LEU A 64 -5.22 7.14 15.49
CA LEU A 64 -3.80 7.39 15.72
C LEU A 64 -3.65 8.63 16.59
N ASN A 65 -2.78 8.60 17.59
CA ASN A 65 -2.43 9.81 18.31
C ASN A 65 -1.61 10.77 17.43
N ARG A 66 -1.52 12.06 17.80
CA ARG A 66 -0.76 13.07 17.05
C ARG A 66 0.70 12.67 16.77
N ALA A 67 1.34 11.98 17.71
CA ALA A 67 2.72 11.50 17.57
C ALA A 67 2.87 10.25 16.66
N GLN A 68 1.75 9.64 16.23
CA GLN A 68 1.68 8.45 15.37
C GLN A 68 2.47 7.23 15.88
N ASN A 69 2.66 7.14 17.20
CA ASN A 69 3.34 6.02 17.85
C ASN A 69 2.36 5.08 18.59
N THR A 70 1.08 5.45 18.66
CA THR A 70 0.03 4.65 19.28
C THR A 70 -1.16 4.55 18.33
N SER A 71 -1.59 3.32 18.04
CA SER A 71 -2.75 3.00 17.22
C SER A 71 -3.80 2.27 18.06
N ILE A 72 -5.04 2.74 18.02
CA ILE A 72 -6.18 2.12 18.73
C ILE A 72 -7.21 1.68 17.70
N LEU A 73 -7.56 0.41 17.71
CA LEU A 73 -8.65 -0.15 16.90
C LEU A 73 -9.91 -0.25 17.77
N THR A 74 -11.01 0.31 17.30
CA THR A 74 -12.31 0.24 17.98
C THR A 74 -13.39 -0.32 17.07
N LEU A 75 -14.31 -1.09 17.64
CA LEU A 75 -15.56 -1.48 17.02
C LEU A 75 -16.67 -0.54 17.50
N CYS A 76 -17.30 0.16 16.57
CA CYS A 76 -18.31 1.18 16.83
C CYS A 76 -19.68 0.71 16.37
N TYR A 77 -20.70 0.94 17.20
CA TYR A 77 -22.08 0.63 16.91
C TYR A 77 -22.78 1.84 16.29
N THR A 78 -23.35 1.67 15.11
CA THR A 78 -23.90 2.79 14.32
C THR A 78 -25.14 3.41 14.93
N HIS A 79 -25.92 2.66 15.70
CA HIS A 79 -27.16 3.12 16.33
C HIS A 79 -26.94 3.88 17.65
N THR A 80 -25.82 3.63 18.35
CA THR A 80 -25.51 4.31 19.63
C THR A 80 -24.37 5.31 19.53
N GLY A 81 -23.48 5.18 18.54
CA GLY A 81 -22.24 5.94 18.47
C GLY A 81 -21.15 5.47 19.43
N LYS A 82 -21.43 4.42 20.24
CA LYS A 82 -20.49 3.87 21.20
C LYS A 82 -19.41 3.08 20.46
N CYS A 83 -18.15 3.43 20.72
CA CYS A 83 -16.98 2.71 20.24
C CYS A 83 -16.32 1.98 21.39
N GLU A 84 -16.23 0.66 21.27
CA GLU A 84 -15.53 -0.18 22.23
C GLU A 84 -14.17 -0.53 21.64
N ARG A 85 -13.12 -0.46 22.46
CA ARG A 85 -11.87 -1.11 22.08
C ARG A 85 -12.20 -2.58 21.88
N GLN A 86 -11.64 -3.20 20.85
CA GLN A 86 -11.63 -4.64 20.80
C GLN A 86 -10.80 -5.08 22.02
N SER A 87 -11.49 -5.42 23.11
CA SER A 87 -10.87 -5.59 24.42
C SER A 87 -9.75 -6.62 24.34
N ASP A 88 -8.68 -6.38 25.10
CA ASP A 88 -7.75 -7.37 25.67
C ASP A 88 -8.49 -8.38 26.58
N GLY A 89 -9.68 -8.86 26.18
CA GLY A 89 -10.04 -10.23 26.52
C GLY A 89 -8.98 -11.15 25.95
N GLU A 90 -8.91 -12.40 26.39
CA GLU A 90 -7.93 -13.40 25.94
C GLU A 90 -8.08 -13.73 24.43
N VAL A 91 -7.82 -12.75 23.57
CA VAL A 91 -7.74 -12.87 22.14
C VAL A 91 -6.40 -13.55 21.91
N SER A 92 -6.45 -14.86 21.77
CA SER A 92 -5.30 -15.66 21.37
C SER A 92 -4.83 -15.17 20.00
N VAL A 93 -3.82 -14.31 20.00
CA VAL A 93 -3.17 -13.84 18.77
C VAL A 93 -2.41 -15.03 18.19
N ARG A 94 -2.85 -15.50 17.03
CA ARG A 94 -2.17 -16.56 16.28
C ARG A 94 -1.51 -15.97 15.04
N HIS A 95 -0.21 -16.13 14.93
CA HIS A 95 0.52 -15.79 13.71
C HIS A 95 0.21 -16.82 12.61
N LEU A 96 -0.35 -16.35 11.49
CA LEU A 96 -0.65 -17.19 10.31
C LEU A 96 0.53 -17.28 9.34
N THR A 97 1.44 -16.31 9.39
CA THR A 97 2.58 -16.16 8.49
C THR A 97 3.84 -15.82 9.27
N SER A 98 5.00 -16.24 8.75
CA SER A 98 6.30 -15.97 9.35
C SER A 98 7.41 -16.12 8.30
N GLY A 99 8.42 -15.26 8.40
CA GLY A 99 9.63 -15.33 7.57
C GLY A 99 10.24 -13.95 7.37
N ASN A 100 11.34 -13.89 6.62
CA ASN A 100 12.04 -12.63 6.29
C ASN A 100 11.40 -11.97 5.06
N TRP A 101 10.11 -11.68 5.15
CA TRP A 101 9.28 -11.10 4.10
C TRP A 101 8.02 -10.48 4.69
N GLU A 102 7.33 -9.65 3.92
CA GLU A 102 6.19 -8.88 4.40
C GLU A 102 4.89 -9.24 3.68
N VAL A 103 3.79 -9.30 4.44
CA VAL A 103 2.43 -9.25 3.90
C VAL A 103 2.09 -7.79 3.67
N THR A 104 1.95 -7.38 2.41
CA THR A 104 1.76 -5.97 2.05
C THR A 104 0.28 -5.56 1.99
N LYS A 105 -0.63 -6.50 1.72
CA LYS A 105 -2.06 -6.23 1.61
C LYS A 105 -2.87 -7.50 1.90
N ILE A 106 -3.82 -7.43 2.84
CA ILE A 106 -4.83 -8.47 3.04
C ILE A 106 -6.02 -8.16 2.14
N LEU A 107 -6.47 -9.11 1.34
CA LEU A 107 -7.49 -8.91 0.32
C LEU A 107 -8.87 -9.34 0.82
N ALA A 108 -9.00 -10.60 1.24
CA ALA A 108 -10.25 -11.15 1.73
C ALA A 108 -10.03 -12.37 2.64
N TYR A 109 -11.08 -12.70 3.38
CA TYR A 109 -11.22 -13.94 4.12
C TYR A 109 -12.35 -14.77 3.50
N ASP A 110 -12.06 -16.03 3.20
CA ASP A 110 -13.03 -17.02 2.73
C ASP A 110 -13.42 -17.90 3.91
N GLU A 111 -14.64 -17.72 4.40
CA GLU A 111 -15.19 -18.50 5.52
C GLU A 111 -15.40 -19.97 5.14
N SER A 112 -15.73 -20.26 3.88
CA SER A 112 -16.03 -21.62 3.43
C SER A 112 -14.78 -22.49 3.39
N LEU A 113 -13.65 -21.90 2.99
CA LEU A 113 -12.34 -22.56 2.93
C LEU A 113 -11.48 -22.30 4.16
N ASN A 114 -11.94 -21.47 5.09
CA ASN A 114 -11.17 -20.94 6.21
C ASN A 114 -9.79 -20.45 5.74
N ALA A 115 -9.78 -19.53 4.77
CA ALA A 115 -8.54 -19.11 4.10
C ALA A 115 -8.45 -17.59 3.92
N VAL A 116 -7.26 -17.04 4.17
CA VAL A 116 -6.96 -15.62 3.95
C VAL A 116 -6.18 -15.46 2.65
N TYR A 117 -6.60 -14.52 1.81
CA TYR A 117 -5.90 -14.13 0.59
C TYR A 117 -5.15 -12.81 0.81
N TYR A 118 -3.89 -12.76 0.38
CA TYR A 118 -3.02 -11.60 0.62
C TYR A 118 -1.92 -11.46 -0.43
N ILE A 119 -1.39 -10.25 -0.56
CA ILE A 119 -0.19 -9.95 -1.35
C ILE A 119 1.04 -9.99 -0.45
N SER A 120 2.11 -10.64 -0.89
CA SER A 120 3.35 -10.78 -0.13
C SER A 120 4.61 -10.61 -1.00
N THR A 121 5.73 -10.29 -0.34
CA THR A 121 7.08 -10.20 -0.89
C THR A 121 7.89 -11.48 -0.73
N GLU A 122 7.24 -12.61 -0.42
CA GLU A 122 7.91 -13.87 -0.08
C GLU A 122 8.78 -14.45 -1.22
N ASP A 123 8.37 -14.33 -2.49
CA ASP A 123 9.21 -14.76 -3.64
C ASP A 123 10.38 -13.79 -3.93
N GLY A 124 10.35 -12.58 -3.35
CA GLY A 124 11.43 -11.60 -3.49
C GLY A 124 11.03 -10.18 -3.07
N VAL A 125 12.01 -9.41 -2.57
CA VAL A 125 11.79 -8.06 -2.02
C VAL A 125 11.16 -7.08 -3.02
N SER A 126 11.49 -7.22 -4.32
CA SER A 126 10.92 -6.43 -5.41
C SER A 126 9.72 -7.09 -6.10
N GLN A 127 9.30 -8.26 -5.63
CA GLN A 127 8.20 -9.04 -6.19
C GLN A 127 6.94 -8.87 -5.33
N ARG A 128 5.78 -9.01 -5.95
CA ARG A 128 4.48 -9.01 -5.28
C ARG A 128 3.66 -10.14 -5.87
N HIS A 129 3.31 -11.11 -5.04
CA HIS A 129 2.52 -12.27 -5.45
C HIS A 129 1.29 -12.42 -4.58
N LEU A 130 0.25 -13.03 -5.16
CA LEU A 130 -0.98 -13.39 -4.46
C LEU A 130 -0.77 -14.76 -3.81
N TYR A 131 -1.01 -14.80 -2.50
CA TYR A 131 -0.95 -16.00 -1.68
C TYR A 131 -2.30 -16.27 -1.04
N ARG A 132 -2.47 -17.53 -0.66
CA ARG A 132 -3.55 -18.00 0.19
C ARG A 132 -2.96 -18.80 1.35
N VAL A 133 -3.46 -18.57 2.56
CA VAL A 133 -3.11 -19.38 3.74
C VAL A 133 -4.38 -19.86 4.44
N ARG A 134 -4.42 -21.13 4.83
CA ARG A 134 -5.51 -21.65 5.67
C ARG A 134 -5.36 -21.15 7.11
N THR A 135 -6.46 -20.76 7.73
CA THR A 135 -6.52 -20.28 9.13
C THR A 135 -6.66 -21.43 10.12
N VAL A 136 -7.19 -22.57 9.67
CA VAL A 136 -7.36 -23.80 10.45
C VAL A 136 -6.24 -24.80 10.10
N ASP A 137 -5.86 -25.64 11.06
CA ASP A 137 -4.84 -26.70 10.96
C ASP A 137 -3.40 -26.21 10.64
N LEU A 138 -2.73 -26.88 9.68
CA LEU A 138 -1.29 -26.84 9.35
C LEU A 138 -0.80 -25.50 8.76
N LEU A 139 -1.63 -24.45 8.73
CA LEU A 139 -1.30 -23.14 8.13
C LEU A 139 -0.69 -23.28 6.71
N HIS A 140 -1.24 -24.21 5.92
CA HIS A 140 -0.73 -24.46 4.58
C HIS A 140 -0.88 -23.19 3.74
N ARG A 141 0.27 -22.68 3.28
CA ARG A 141 0.39 -21.49 2.46
C ARG A 141 0.70 -21.90 1.02
N GLU A 142 0.01 -21.26 0.09
CA GLU A 142 0.13 -21.51 -1.34
C GLU A 142 0.29 -20.18 -2.07
N CYS A 143 1.25 -20.12 -3.00
CA CYS A 143 1.39 -19.00 -3.91
C CYS A 143 0.59 -19.24 -5.18
N LEU A 144 -0.41 -18.40 -5.44
CA LEU A 144 -1.29 -18.54 -6.61
C LEU A 144 -0.68 -17.95 -7.89
N THR A 145 0.18 -16.93 -7.78
CA THR A 145 0.73 -16.24 -8.97
C THR A 145 2.20 -16.52 -9.25
N CYS A 146 2.90 -17.27 -8.39
CA CYS A 146 4.35 -17.47 -8.52
C CYS A 146 4.76 -18.16 -9.82
N SER A 147 3.91 -19.01 -10.41
CA SER A 147 4.21 -19.69 -11.68
C SER A 147 3.57 -19.03 -12.89
N LEU A 148 2.67 -18.06 -12.69
CA LEU A 148 1.92 -17.45 -13.77
C LEU A 148 2.79 -16.50 -14.57
N PHE A 149 2.80 -16.68 -15.89
CA PHE A 149 3.44 -15.78 -16.83
C PHE A 149 4.93 -15.49 -16.56
N LYS A 150 5.64 -16.38 -15.84
CA LYS A 150 7.09 -16.28 -15.69
C LYS A 150 7.78 -16.37 -17.07
N PRO A 151 8.88 -15.62 -17.30
CA PRO A 151 9.53 -14.65 -16.39
C PRO A 151 8.96 -13.23 -16.50
N HIS A 152 7.87 -13.02 -17.25
CA HIS A 152 7.38 -11.70 -17.62
C HIS A 152 6.52 -11.01 -16.56
N CYS A 153 6.06 -11.72 -15.53
CA CYS A 153 5.28 -11.12 -14.45
C CYS A 153 5.75 -11.62 -13.08
N SER A 154 6.10 -10.68 -12.20
CA SER A 154 6.47 -10.91 -10.81
C SER A 154 5.96 -9.83 -9.85
N TYR A 155 5.24 -8.83 -10.38
CA TYR A 155 4.65 -7.76 -9.58
C TYR A 155 3.14 -7.70 -9.85
N TYR A 156 2.37 -8.26 -8.94
CA TYR A 156 0.91 -8.35 -9.03
C TYR A 156 0.22 -7.45 -8.01
N ASP A 157 -0.84 -6.78 -8.44
CA ASP A 157 -1.95 -6.37 -7.58
C ASP A 157 -3.17 -7.24 -7.91
N ALA A 158 -4.05 -7.43 -6.93
CA ALA A 158 -5.20 -8.31 -7.06
C ALA A 158 -6.46 -7.69 -6.45
N MET A 159 -7.59 -7.98 -7.10
CA MET A 159 -8.92 -7.65 -6.61
C MET A 159 -9.79 -8.90 -6.73
N LEU A 160 -10.31 -9.36 -5.60
CA LEU A 160 -11.18 -10.54 -5.53
C LEU A 160 -12.63 -10.12 -5.83
N SER A 161 -13.38 -10.98 -6.50
CA SER A 161 -14.82 -10.81 -6.62
C SER A 161 -15.50 -10.95 -5.25
N PRO A 162 -16.64 -10.27 -5.00
CA PRO A 162 -17.32 -10.34 -3.70
C PRO A 162 -17.70 -11.76 -3.25
N ASP A 163 -17.94 -12.65 -4.21
CA ASP A 163 -18.28 -14.07 -4.00
C ASP A 163 -17.04 -15.00 -3.92
N LEU A 164 -15.83 -14.46 -4.04
CA LEU A 164 -14.56 -15.18 -3.99
C LEU A 164 -14.46 -16.33 -5.02
N GLN A 165 -15.14 -16.21 -6.16
CA GLN A 165 -15.02 -17.19 -7.26
C GLN A 165 -13.93 -16.80 -8.26
N SER A 166 -13.72 -15.50 -8.46
CA SER A 166 -12.84 -14.95 -9.47
C SER A 166 -11.90 -13.90 -8.90
N VAL A 167 -10.76 -13.70 -9.56
CA VAL A 167 -9.77 -12.69 -9.19
C VAL A 167 -9.31 -11.92 -10.41
N LEU A 168 -9.39 -10.59 -10.34
CA LEU A 168 -8.74 -9.68 -11.27
C LEU A 168 -7.29 -9.51 -10.85
N LEU A 169 -6.36 -9.92 -11.72
CA LEU A 169 -4.93 -9.78 -11.52
C LEU A 169 -4.39 -8.71 -12.46
N ARG A 170 -3.70 -7.73 -11.88
CA ARG A 170 -2.96 -6.69 -12.61
C ARG A 170 -1.48 -6.98 -12.47
N CYS A 171 -0.84 -7.42 -13.55
CA CYS A 171 0.61 -7.53 -13.61
C CYS A 171 1.21 -6.19 -14.04
N ALA A 172 2.08 -5.63 -13.21
CA ALA A 172 2.77 -4.37 -13.49
C ALA A 172 4.18 -4.55 -14.07
N GLY A 173 4.71 -5.77 -14.08
CA GLY A 173 6.04 -6.06 -14.62
C GLY A 173 6.64 -7.36 -14.08
N PRO A 174 7.86 -7.72 -14.54
CA PRO A 174 8.82 -6.88 -15.28
C PRO A 174 8.56 -6.75 -16.79
N GLY A 175 7.73 -7.60 -17.37
CA GLY A 175 7.30 -7.51 -18.76
C GLY A 175 6.23 -6.45 -18.99
N ILE A 176 5.53 -6.55 -20.11
CA ILE A 176 4.47 -5.60 -20.46
C ILE A 176 3.31 -5.75 -19.47
N PRO A 177 2.86 -4.65 -18.84
CA PRO A 177 1.73 -4.69 -17.95
C PRO A 177 0.49 -5.25 -18.63
N LYS A 178 -0.27 -6.05 -17.89
CA LYS A 178 -1.50 -6.67 -18.39
C LYS A 178 -2.47 -6.95 -17.26
N THR A 179 -3.75 -7.04 -17.61
CA THR A 179 -4.84 -7.33 -16.68
C THR A 179 -5.62 -8.54 -17.13
N THR A 180 -5.79 -9.49 -16.23
CA THR A 180 -6.45 -10.78 -16.50
C THR A 180 -7.45 -11.10 -15.38
N VAL A 181 -8.52 -11.81 -15.70
CA VAL A 181 -9.49 -12.35 -14.72
C VAL A 181 -9.35 -13.85 -14.69
N HIS A 182 -9.12 -14.40 -13.50
CA HIS A 182 -8.86 -15.82 -13.27
C HIS A 182 -9.95 -16.41 -12.38
N GLN A 183 -10.22 -17.70 -12.55
CA GLN A 183 -11.00 -18.47 -11.57
C GLN A 183 -10.10 -18.83 -10.39
N ILE A 184 -10.57 -18.66 -9.16
CA ILE A 184 -9.76 -18.95 -7.96
C ILE A 184 -9.52 -20.45 -7.79
N ALA A 185 -10.52 -21.28 -8.16
CA ALA A 185 -10.39 -22.74 -8.11
C ALA A 185 -9.30 -23.27 -9.06
N ASN A 186 -9.06 -22.58 -10.18
CA ASN A 186 -7.99 -22.89 -11.12
C ASN A 186 -7.42 -21.61 -11.70
N ILE A 187 -6.34 -21.13 -11.08
CA ILE A 187 -5.70 -19.87 -11.46
C ILE A 187 -5.09 -19.89 -12.87
N SER A 188 -4.93 -21.06 -13.50
CA SER A 188 -4.47 -21.14 -14.90
C SER A 188 -5.61 -20.90 -15.91
N SER A 189 -6.88 -20.96 -15.48
CA SER A 189 -8.05 -20.63 -16.29
C SER A 189 -8.31 -19.13 -16.19
N TYR A 190 -8.15 -18.40 -17.30
CA TYR A 190 -8.29 -16.95 -17.31
C TYR A 190 -8.80 -16.39 -18.63
N MET A 191 -9.41 -15.21 -18.53
CA MET A 191 -9.66 -14.31 -19.65
C MET A 191 -8.77 -13.08 -19.54
N THR A 192 -8.38 -12.52 -20.69
CA THR A 192 -7.59 -11.28 -20.72
C THR A 192 -8.53 -10.08 -20.85
N VAL A 193 -8.39 -9.13 -19.92
CA VAL A 193 -9.14 -7.87 -19.95
C VAL A 193 -8.35 -6.83 -20.73
N ASP A 194 -7.06 -6.73 -20.43
CA ASP A 194 -6.12 -5.88 -21.15
C ASP A 194 -4.80 -6.65 -21.35
N SER A 195 -4.38 -6.73 -22.59
CA SER A 195 -3.19 -7.46 -23.02
C SER A 195 -1.95 -6.57 -23.16
N GLY A 196 -2.11 -5.24 -23.16
CA GLY A 196 -1.04 -4.29 -23.44
C GLY A 196 -0.46 -4.41 -24.86
N LEU A 197 -1.19 -5.01 -25.81
CA LEU A 197 -0.70 -5.28 -27.17
C LEU A 197 -0.34 -4.01 -27.94
N GLU A 198 -1.15 -2.96 -27.85
CA GLU A 198 -0.86 -1.68 -28.51
C GLU A 198 0.48 -1.10 -28.02
N PHE A 199 0.69 -1.14 -26.70
CA PHE A 199 1.96 -0.73 -26.10
C PHE A 199 3.12 -1.62 -26.56
N LYS A 200 2.91 -2.93 -26.68
CA LYS A 200 3.91 -3.87 -27.20
C LYS A 200 4.37 -3.53 -28.62
N ASP A 201 3.44 -3.19 -29.50
CA ASP A 201 3.76 -2.88 -30.90
C ASP A 201 4.50 -1.54 -31.03
N LEU A 202 4.15 -0.55 -30.20
CA LEU A 202 4.92 0.70 -30.10
C LEU A 202 6.35 0.46 -29.59
N LEU A 203 6.51 -0.42 -28.60
CA LEU A 203 7.80 -0.76 -28.03
C LEU A 203 8.74 -1.50 -29.00
N ARG A 204 8.21 -2.29 -29.94
CA ARG A 204 9.03 -2.98 -30.95
C ARG A 204 9.84 -2.03 -31.83
N GLN A 205 9.35 -0.80 -32.01
CA GLN A 205 10.00 0.22 -32.82
C GLN A 205 10.99 1.07 -32.01
N LYS A 206 11.26 0.72 -30.76
CA LYS A 206 12.08 1.50 -29.83
C LYS A 206 13.20 0.63 -29.23
N ASN A 207 14.38 1.22 -29.09
CA ASN A 207 15.46 0.62 -28.30
C ASN A 207 15.21 0.91 -26.82
N ILE A 208 14.73 -0.09 -26.09
CA ILE A 208 14.42 0.03 -24.66
C ILE A 208 15.73 -0.14 -23.86
N PRO A 209 15.99 0.72 -22.85
CA PRO A 209 17.13 0.55 -21.96
C PRO A 209 17.06 -0.79 -21.22
N HIS A 210 18.21 -1.40 -21.02
CA HIS A 210 18.31 -2.60 -20.20
C HIS A 210 18.35 -2.19 -18.73
N ARG A 211 17.58 -2.92 -17.93
CA ARG A 211 17.53 -2.76 -16.48
C ARG A 211 18.30 -3.90 -15.84
N GLU A 212 19.36 -3.56 -15.11
CA GLU A 212 20.10 -4.49 -14.28
C GLU A 212 19.77 -4.22 -12.82
N ILE A 213 19.41 -5.27 -12.09
CA ILE A 213 19.17 -5.19 -10.65
C ILE A 213 20.37 -5.83 -9.97
N ARG A 214 21.08 -5.06 -9.14
CA ARG A 214 22.21 -5.51 -8.34
C ARG A 214 21.86 -5.45 -6.86
N ILE A 215 22.26 -6.46 -6.12
CA ILE A 215 22.14 -6.47 -4.67
C ILE A 215 23.53 -6.14 -4.10
N ILE A 216 23.61 -5.08 -3.32
CA ILE A 216 24.82 -4.72 -2.57
C ILE A 216 24.58 -5.06 -1.11
N SER A 217 25.43 -5.91 -0.55
CA SER A 217 25.45 -6.21 0.87
C SER A 217 26.41 -5.27 1.60
N SER A 218 25.92 -4.60 2.65
CA SER A 218 26.75 -3.79 3.55
C SER A 218 26.18 -3.87 4.96
N ASN A 219 27.04 -4.14 5.96
CA ASN A 219 26.69 -4.17 7.38
C ASN A 219 25.38 -4.95 7.68
N ASN A 220 25.28 -6.20 7.20
CA ASN A 220 24.13 -7.10 7.34
C ASN A 220 22.81 -6.62 6.68
N HIS A 221 22.86 -5.58 5.85
CA HIS A 221 21.72 -5.14 5.04
C HIS A 221 22.00 -5.38 3.56
N GLU A 222 20.98 -5.85 2.86
CA GLU A 222 21.00 -5.99 1.40
C GLU A 222 20.22 -4.84 0.77
N LEU A 223 20.92 -4.04 -0.03
CA LEU A 223 20.35 -2.91 -0.76
C LEU A 223 20.17 -3.30 -2.22
N LEU A 224 18.94 -3.17 -2.71
CA LEU A 224 18.61 -3.40 -4.11
C LEU A 224 18.85 -2.13 -4.91
N ILE A 225 19.84 -2.16 -5.80
CA ILE A 225 20.19 -1.08 -6.70
C ILE A 225 19.70 -1.42 -8.10
N ILE A 226 19.02 -0.46 -8.72
CA ILE A 226 18.52 -0.58 -10.08
C ILE A 226 19.38 0.32 -10.96
N VAL A 227 20.11 -0.29 -11.90
CA VAL A 227 20.93 0.41 -12.87
C VAL A 227 20.24 0.33 -14.22
N HIS A 228 20.02 1.49 -14.85
CA HIS A 228 19.52 1.58 -16.22
C HIS A 228 20.70 1.94 -17.11
N TYR A 229 20.91 1.17 -18.18
CA TYR A 229 21.86 1.53 -19.22
C TYR A 229 21.24 1.32 -20.61
N VAL A 230 21.47 2.28 -21.49
CA VAL A 230 21.39 2.09 -22.95
C VAL A 230 22.78 1.60 -23.37
N ILE A 231 22.94 0.87 -24.48
CA ILE A 231 24.24 0.37 -24.99
C ILE A 231 25.11 1.52 -25.54
N THR A 232 25.30 2.55 -24.72
CA THR A 232 26.13 3.73 -24.88
C THR A 232 26.79 3.92 -23.51
N ASN A 233 28.12 4.04 -23.46
CA ASN A 233 28.99 3.98 -22.28
C ASN A 233 28.76 5.06 -21.19
N GLN A 234 27.51 5.34 -20.79
CA GLN A 234 27.15 6.27 -19.73
C GLN A 234 26.14 5.62 -18.79
N TYR A 235 26.58 5.40 -17.55
CA TYR A 235 25.73 4.99 -16.45
C TYR A 235 24.89 6.19 -16.00
N HIS A 236 23.56 6.13 -16.14
CA HIS A 236 22.65 7.09 -15.54
C HIS A 236 21.89 6.41 -14.40
N ILE A 237 22.23 6.78 -13.17
CA ILE A 237 21.46 6.35 -11.99
C ILE A 237 20.24 7.26 -11.90
N ASN A 238 19.10 6.76 -12.37
CA ASN A 238 17.81 7.43 -12.19
C ASN A 238 17.33 7.18 -10.76
N ASN A 239 17.78 8.00 -9.81
CA ASN A 239 16.98 8.17 -8.60
C ASN A 239 15.65 8.79 -9.01
N ASN A 240 14.55 8.35 -8.40
CA ASN A 240 13.32 9.13 -8.43
C ASN A 240 13.72 10.51 -7.88
N ILE A 241 13.73 11.57 -8.70
CA ILE A 241 14.28 12.88 -8.31
C ILE A 241 13.23 13.83 -7.76
N PHE A 242 12.00 13.34 -7.61
CA PHE A 242 10.85 14.11 -7.15
C PHE A 242 10.66 14.01 -5.63
N ALA A 243 10.27 15.10 -4.97
CA ALA A 243 9.96 15.16 -3.55
C ALA A 243 11.10 14.63 -2.65
N TYR A 244 10.89 13.54 -1.91
CA TYR A 244 11.93 12.90 -1.08
C TYR A 244 13.14 12.45 -1.91
N GLY A 245 12.89 12.06 -3.15
CA GLY A 245 13.92 11.76 -4.13
C GLY A 245 14.85 12.92 -4.44
N GLY A 246 14.29 14.13 -4.55
CA GLY A 246 15.06 15.37 -4.72
C GLY A 246 15.85 15.71 -3.47
N PHE A 247 15.28 15.51 -2.27
CA PHE A 247 15.99 15.67 -0.99
C PHE A 247 17.23 14.77 -0.92
N LEU A 248 17.08 13.47 -1.22
CA LEU A 248 18.20 12.53 -1.25
C LEU A 248 19.23 12.87 -2.32
N SER A 249 18.80 13.28 -3.52
CA SER A 249 19.68 13.72 -4.60
C SER A 249 20.56 14.90 -4.16
N SER A 250 19.96 15.92 -3.54
CA SER A 250 20.69 17.07 -2.98
C SER A 250 21.66 16.65 -1.87
N LEU A 251 21.24 15.77 -0.95
CA LEU A 251 22.08 15.30 0.15
C LEU A 251 23.29 14.51 -0.36
N LEU A 252 23.09 13.62 -1.34
CA LEU A 252 24.17 12.83 -1.95
C LEU A 252 25.16 13.73 -2.68
N LEU A 253 24.69 14.70 -3.46
CA LEU A 253 25.55 15.64 -4.19
C LEU A 253 26.39 16.51 -3.25
N LEU A 254 25.82 16.96 -2.13
CA LEU A 254 26.49 17.81 -1.14
C LEU A 254 27.30 17.02 -0.09
N SER A 255 27.27 15.68 -0.14
CA SER A 255 28.01 14.85 0.81
C SER A 255 29.53 14.94 0.59
N HIS A 256 30.29 14.84 1.68
CA HIS A 256 31.75 14.82 1.61
C HIS A 256 32.22 13.59 0.82
N ASN A 257 33.07 13.78 -0.19
CA ASN A 257 33.48 12.75 -1.17
C ASN A 257 32.35 12.24 -2.09
N SER A 258 31.36 13.07 -2.41
CA SER A 258 30.35 12.73 -3.43
C SER A 258 31.02 12.30 -4.74
N PRO A 259 30.69 11.11 -5.29
CA PRO A 259 31.17 10.67 -6.60
C PRO A 259 30.44 11.41 -7.75
N PHE A 260 29.40 12.18 -7.45
CA PHE A 260 28.57 12.86 -8.43
C PHE A 260 29.07 14.30 -8.65
N HIS A 261 29.30 14.66 -9.91
CA HIS A 261 29.70 16.02 -10.29
C HIS A 261 28.50 16.98 -10.39
N CYS A 262 27.33 16.47 -10.75
CA CYS A 262 26.08 17.23 -10.84
C CYS A 262 24.87 16.32 -10.50
N GLY A 263 23.73 16.93 -10.17
CA GLY A 263 22.49 16.22 -9.85
C GLY A 263 21.26 17.12 -10.07
N VAL A 264 20.10 16.50 -10.26
CA VAL A 264 18.82 17.20 -10.42
C VAL A 264 17.93 16.87 -9.21
N ALA A 265 17.25 17.89 -8.69
CA ALA A 265 16.26 17.75 -7.63
C ALA A 265 14.97 18.45 -8.06
N MET A 266 13.88 17.69 -8.17
CA MET A 266 12.57 18.20 -8.59
C MET A 266 11.64 18.31 -7.38
N ALA A 267 11.15 19.53 -7.10
CA ALA A 267 10.33 19.83 -5.93
C ALA A 267 10.83 19.16 -4.63
N PRO A 268 12.13 19.31 -4.29
CA PRO A 268 12.70 18.59 -3.16
C PRO A 268 12.07 19.04 -1.84
N VAL A 269 11.95 18.11 -0.90
CA VAL A 269 11.80 18.49 0.51
C VAL A 269 13.13 19.14 0.93
N SER A 270 13.16 20.46 1.03
CA SER A 270 14.36 21.21 1.44
C SER A 270 14.42 21.43 2.95
N ASP A 271 13.26 21.54 3.59
CA ASP A 271 13.10 21.72 5.02
C ASP A 271 11.85 20.98 5.47
N TRP A 272 12.02 20.02 6.38
CA TRP A 272 10.92 19.23 6.94
C TRP A 272 9.87 20.09 7.63
N ARG A 273 10.22 21.29 8.12
CA ARG A 273 9.27 22.23 8.73
C ARG A 273 8.20 22.71 7.75
N LEU A 274 8.51 22.71 6.45
CA LEU A 274 7.60 23.13 5.39
C LEU A 274 6.73 21.99 4.85
N TYR A 275 7.01 20.74 5.25
CA TYR A 275 6.26 19.58 4.81
C TYR A 275 4.98 19.40 5.62
N GLY A 276 3.93 18.86 4.99
CA GLY A 276 2.62 18.68 5.63
C GLY A 276 2.66 17.65 6.75
N THR A 277 1.87 17.85 7.81
CA THR A 277 1.81 16.95 8.98
C THR A 277 1.06 15.65 8.73
N THR A 278 0.20 15.58 7.71
CA THR A 278 -0.60 14.39 7.37
C THR A 278 -1.05 14.39 5.91
N GLU A 279 -1.07 13.22 5.27
CA GLU A 279 -1.84 12.95 4.06
C GLU A 279 -3.31 12.64 4.41
N ALA A 280 -4.24 13.01 3.53
CA ALA A 280 -5.68 12.90 3.75
C ALA A 280 -6.16 11.45 3.95
N ILE A 281 -7.16 11.28 4.81
CA ILE A 281 -7.86 10.01 5.07
C ILE A 281 -8.40 9.45 3.75
N THR A 282 -7.98 8.25 3.35
CA THR A 282 -8.64 7.50 2.27
C THR A 282 -9.76 6.66 2.88
N VAL A 283 -11.01 7.04 2.64
CA VAL A 283 -12.17 6.17 2.89
C VAL A 283 -12.24 5.20 1.70
N GLN A 284 -12.08 3.90 1.94
CA GLN A 284 -12.26 2.84 0.94
C GLN A 284 -13.61 2.15 1.15
#